data_AF-A0A0P0LEX6-F1
#
_entry.id   AF-A0A0P0LEX6-F1
#
_cell.length_a   1.000
_cell.length_b   1.000
_cell.length_c   1.000
_cell.angle_alpha   90.00
_cell.angle_beta   90.00
_cell.angle_gamma   90.00
#
_symmetry.space_group_name_H-M   'P 1'
#
loop_
_entity.id
_entity.type
_entity.pdbx_description
1 polymer ?
#
loop_
_entity_poly.entity_id
_entity_poly.type
_entity_poly.pdbx_seq_one_letter_code
_entity_poly.pdbx_strand_id
1 'polypeptide(L)'
;LNYVLLNLAVANLFMVFGGFTTTMYTSMHGYFVLGRLGCNLEGFFATLGGEMSLWSLVALAIERWLVVCKPISNFRFGENHAIMGLVFTWIMACSCAVPPLVGWSRYI
;
A
#
# COMPACT_ATOMS: atom_id res chain seq x y z
N LEU A 1 12.38 -9.75 6.37
CA LEU A 1 12.10 -8.89 7.56
C LEU A 1 12.23 -7.37 7.38
N ASN A 2 13.42 -6.74 7.40
CA ASN A 2 13.54 -5.26 7.47
C ASN A 2 12.92 -4.52 6.27
N TYR A 3 13.05 -5.08 5.06
CA TYR A 3 12.47 -4.50 3.85
C TYR A 3 10.93 -4.46 3.84
N VAL A 4 10.27 -5.48 4.39
CA VAL A 4 8.80 -5.53 4.46
C VAL A 4 8.28 -4.53 5.49
N LEU A 5 8.96 -4.40 6.64
CA LEU A 5 8.62 -3.38 7.63
C LEU A 5 8.82 -1.96 7.11
N LEU A 6 9.90 -1.74 6.34
CA LEU A 6 10.14 -0.45 5.68
C LEU A 6 9.06 -0.15 4.63
N ASN A 7 8.68 -1.13 3.81
CA ASN A 7 7.58 -0.96 2.85
C ASN A 7 6.25 -0.65 3.54
N LEU A 8 5.99 -1.31 4.67
CA LEU A 8 4.80 -1.04 5.48
C LEU A 8 4.82 0.39 6.06
N ALA A 9 5.98 0.86 6.53
CA ALA A 9 6.12 2.24 6.99
C ALA A 9 5.85 3.24 5.85
N VAL A 10 6.42 2.99 4.66
CA VAL A 10 6.19 3.80 3.46
C VAL A 10 4.72 3.80 3.05
N ALA A 11 4.04 2.64 3.08
CA ALA A 11 2.61 2.53 2.80
C ALA A 11 1.76 3.38 3.75
N ASN A 12 2.08 3.35 5.06
CA ASN A 12 1.41 4.18 6.05
C ASN A 12 1.67 5.67 5.84
N LEU A 13 2.90 6.05 5.44
CA LEU A 13 3.20 7.45 5.11
C LEU A 13 2.37 7.95 3.92
N PHE A 14 2.13 7.13 2.89
CA PHE A 14 1.25 7.50 1.79
C PHE A 14 -0.19 7.79 2.25
N MET A 15 -0.74 6.96 3.15
CA MET A 15 -2.05 7.24 3.76
C MET A 15 -2.05 8.53 4.58
N VAL A 16 -1.01 8.77 5.39
CA VAL A 16 -0.98 9.94 6.27
C VAL A 16 -0.86 11.23 5.47
N PHE A 17 0.11 11.29 4.54
CA PHE A 17 0.35 12.49 3.75
C PHE A 17 -0.72 12.73 2.70
N GLY A 18 -1.18 11.68 2.01
CA GLY A 18 -2.11 11.82 0.89
C GLY A 18 -3.58 11.62 1.24
N GLY A 19 -3.89 10.88 2.30
CA GLY A 19 -5.26 10.64 2.75
C GLY A 19 -5.63 11.55 3.91
N PHE A 20 -5.07 11.27 5.10
CA PHE A 20 -5.47 11.96 6.34
C PHE A 20 -5.21 13.46 6.32
N THR A 21 -4.15 13.93 5.67
CA THR A 21 -3.84 15.37 5.60
C THR A 21 -4.91 16.11 4.79
N THR A 22 -5.35 15.56 3.66
CA THR A 22 -6.45 16.12 2.84
C THR A 22 -7.80 15.99 3.54
N THR A 23 -8.10 14.85 4.18
CA THR A 23 -9.34 14.68 4.95
C THR A 23 -9.41 15.66 6.13
N MET A 24 -8.29 15.89 6.83
CA MET A 24 -8.21 16.89 7.92
C MET A 24 -8.47 18.29 7.37
N TYR A 25 -7.89 18.64 6.23
CA TYR A 25 -8.07 19.95 5.62
C TYR A 25 -9.51 20.20 5.18
N THR A 26 -10.18 19.23 4.55
CA THR A 26 -11.59 19.33 4.15
C THR A 26 -12.53 19.33 5.35
N SER A 27 -12.22 18.56 6.39
CA SER A 27 -12.98 18.53 7.64
C SER A 27 -12.97 19.87 8.38
N MET A 28 -11.84 20.60 8.37
CA MET A 28 -11.76 21.94 8.95
C MET A 28 -12.68 22.96 8.27
N HIS A 29 -12.98 22.76 6.97
CA HIS A 29 -13.83 23.67 6.20
C HIS A 29 -15.29 23.19 6.10
N GLY A 30 -15.59 21.96 6.55
CA GLY A 30 -16.94 21.39 6.54
C GLY A 30 -17.45 20.94 5.16
N TYR A 31 -16.63 21.04 4.11
CA TYR A 31 -16.92 20.56 2.76
C TYR A 31 -15.63 20.27 1.99
N PHE A 32 -15.73 19.57 0.86
CA PHE A 32 -14.56 19.13 0.09
C PHE A 32 -13.95 20.27 -0.75
N VAL A 33 -13.03 21.04 -0.13
CA VAL A 33 -12.44 22.27 -0.72
C VAL A 33 -11.51 22.00 -1.91
N LEU A 34 -10.81 20.86 -1.93
CA LEU A 34 -9.81 20.54 -2.97
C LEU A 34 -10.42 20.16 -4.33
N GLY A 35 -11.76 20.14 -4.43
CA GLY A 35 -12.49 19.83 -5.65
C GLY A 35 -12.25 18.39 -6.15
N ARG A 36 -12.58 18.17 -7.43
CA ARG A 36 -12.57 16.84 -8.04
C ARG A 36 -11.18 16.21 -8.16
N LEU A 37 -10.16 17.04 -8.43
CA LEU A 37 -8.77 16.59 -8.49
C LEU A 37 -8.27 16.16 -7.11
N GLY A 38 -8.64 16.89 -6.05
CA GLY A 38 -8.30 16.52 -4.68
C GLY A 38 -8.91 15.18 -4.26
N CYS A 39 -10.18 14.95 -4.58
CA CYS A 39 -10.88 13.69 -4.28
C CYS A 39 -10.22 12.50 -4.97
N ASN A 40 -9.85 12.66 -6.26
CA ASN A 40 -9.13 11.62 -7.00
C ASN A 40 -7.74 11.32 -6.40
N LEU A 41 -7.01 12.35 -5.97
CA LEU A 41 -5.69 12.19 -5.35
C LEU A 41 -5.79 11.57 -3.96
N GLU A 42 -6.71 12.04 -3.12
CA GLU A 42 -6.97 11.47 -1.79
C GLU A 42 -7.35 9.99 -1.90
N GLY A 43 -8.30 9.68 -2.78
CA GLY A 43 -8.73 8.30 -3.03
C GLY A 43 -7.60 7.43 -3.57
N PHE A 44 -6.76 7.95 -4.46
CA PHE A 44 -5.60 7.25 -4.97
C PHE A 44 -4.58 6.92 -3.87
N PHE A 45 -4.14 7.91 -3.09
CA PHE A 45 -3.14 7.70 -2.04
C PHE A 45 -3.68 6.85 -0.89
N ALA A 46 -4.94 7.02 -0.51
CA ALA A 46 -5.59 6.20 0.50
C ALA A 46 -5.69 4.73 0.05
N THR A 47 -6.12 4.49 -1.19
CA THR A 47 -6.25 3.14 -1.76
C THR A 47 -4.88 2.49 -1.96
N LEU A 48 -3.92 3.21 -2.52
CA LEU A 48 -2.57 2.72 -2.75
C LEU A 48 -1.88 2.36 -1.43
N GLY A 49 -1.93 3.24 -0.42
CA GLY A 49 -1.37 2.96 0.91
C GLY A 49 -2.06 1.76 1.59
N GLY A 50 -3.38 1.65 1.43
CA GLY A 50 -4.18 0.52 1.95
C GLY A 50 -3.76 -0.81 1.35
N GLU A 51 -3.78 -0.91 0.03
CA GLU A 51 -3.40 -2.12 -0.69
C GLU A 51 -1.94 -2.49 -0.43
N MET A 52 -1.02 -1.51 -0.45
CA MET A 52 0.40 -1.76 -0.13
C MET A 52 0.58 -2.33 1.28
N SER A 53 -0.18 -1.83 2.26
CA SER A 53 -0.13 -2.34 3.64
C SER A 53 -0.68 -3.77 3.73
N LEU A 54 -1.78 -4.05 3.04
CA LEU A 54 -2.42 -5.37 3.00
C LEU A 54 -1.49 -6.41 2.38
N TRP A 55 -0.92 -6.14 1.21
CA TRP A 55 0.03 -7.05 0.56
C TRP A 55 1.32 -7.24 1.35
N SER A 56 1.78 -6.20 2.06
CA SER A 56 2.95 -6.32 2.95
C SER A 56 2.67 -7.25 4.13
N LEU A 57 1.46 -7.21 4.71
CA LEU A 57 1.03 -8.13 5.76
C LEU A 57 0.90 -9.56 5.25
N VAL A 58 0.36 -9.76 4.04
CA VAL A 58 0.27 -11.08 3.39
C VAL A 58 1.67 -11.66 3.18
N ALA A 59 2.62 -10.87 2.65
CA ALA A 59 3.99 -11.30 2.46
C ALA A 59 4.67 -11.68 3.79
N LEU A 60 4.43 -10.90 4.85
CA LEU A 60 4.95 -11.19 6.20
C LEU A 60 4.36 -12.48 6.77
N ALA A 61 3.06 -12.74 6.57
CA ALA A 61 2.41 -13.98 7.01
C ALA A 61 3.02 -15.22 6.30
N ILE A 62 3.27 -15.12 4.99
CA ILE A 62 3.91 -16.18 4.21
C ILE A 62 5.35 -16.42 4.67
N GLU A 63 6.14 -15.34 4.87
CA GLU A 63 7.51 -15.44 5.39
C GLU A 63 7.54 -16.15 6.75
N ARG A 64 6.66 -15.75 7.69
CA ARG A 64 6.55 -16.37 9.02
C ARG A 64 6.11 -17.83 8.95
N TRP A 65 5.16 -18.16 8.09
CA TRP A 65 4.71 -19.54 7.90
C TRP A 65 5.82 -20.43 7.34
N LEU A 66 6.55 -19.97 6.32
CA LEU A 66 7.67 -20.71 5.73
C LEU A 66 8.79 -20.94 6.75
N VAL A 67 9.19 -19.93 7.50
CA VAL A 67 10.26 -20.03 8.52
C VAL A 67 9.90 -21.03 9.62
N VAL A 68 8.64 -21.08 10.07
CA VAL A 68 8.21 -21.94 11.18
C VAL A 68 7.88 -23.36 10.72
N CYS A 69 7.08 -23.53 9.67
CA CYS A 69 6.56 -24.84 9.26
C CYS A 69 7.47 -25.60 8.28
N LYS A 70 8.39 -24.91 7.59
CA LYS A 70 9.31 -25.50 6.61
C LYS A 70 10.72 -24.95 6.84
N PRO A 71 11.52 -25.52 7.77
CA PRO A 71 12.95 -25.22 7.84
C PRO A 71 13.63 -25.84 6.60
N ILE A 72 13.57 -25.17 5.46
CA ILE A 72 14.18 -25.63 4.22
C ILE A 72 15.70 -25.51 4.40
N SER A 73 16.39 -26.64 4.52
CA SER A 73 17.81 -26.72 4.91
C SER A 73 18.78 -26.00 3.98
N ASN A 74 18.34 -25.51 2.82
CA ASN A 74 19.17 -24.79 1.84
C ASN A 74 18.51 -23.54 1.22
N PHE A 75 17.25 -23.20 1.56
CA PHE A 75 16.58 -22.02 1.00
C PHE A 75 16.67 -20.87 1.99
N ARG A 76 17.78 -20.13 1.91
CA ARG A 76 17.96 -18.91 2.70
C ARG A 76 17.09 -17.83 2.06
N PHE A 77 16.14 -17.29 2.82
CA PHE A 77 15.33 -16.14 2.39
C PHE A 77 16.26 -14.93 2.21
N GLY A 78 16.80 -14.81 1.00
CA GLY A 78 17.74 -13.76 0.63
C GLY A 78 17.04 -12.47 0.25
N GLU A 79 17.82 -11.42 0.07
CA GLU A 79 17.36 -10.10 -0.34
C GLU A 79 16.52 -10.13 -1.63
N ASN A 80 16.92 -10.95 -2.60
CA ASN A 80 16.23 -11.07 -3.89
C ASN A 80 14.76 -11.51 -3.73
N HIS A 81 14.46 -12.41 -2.79
CA HIS A 81 13.08 -12.86 -2.54
C HIS A 81 12.26 -11.77 -1.86
N ALA A 82 12.88 -11.01 -0.95
CA ALA A 82 12.24 -9.88 -0.30
C ALA A 82 11.92 -8.75 -1.30
N ILE A 83 12.85 -8.43 -2.20
CA ILE A 83 12.67 -7.42 -3.25
C ILE A 83 11.60 -7.87 -4.25
N MET A 84 11.59 -9.16 -4.65
CA MET A 84 10.55 -9.69 -5.53
C MET A 84 9.15 -9.59 -4.91
N GLY A 85 9.02 -9.88 -3.60
CA GLY A 85 7.79 -9.67 -2.85
C GLY A 85 7.39 -8.19 -2.80
N LEU A 86 8.35 -7.29 -2.60
CA LEU A 86 8.11 -5.85 -2.60
C LEU A 86 7.60 -5.35 -3.95
N VAL A 87 8.27 -5.69 -5.05
CA VAL A 87 7.82 -5.33 -6.40
C VAL A 87 6.43 -5.87 -6.68
N PHE A 88 6.14 -7.11 -6.25
CA PHE A 88 4.80 -7.68 -6.37
C PHE A 88 3.75 -6.87 -5.60
N THR A 89 4.02 -6.47 -4.35
CA THR A 89 3.07 -5.64 -3.57
C THR A 89 2.74 -4.32 -4.26
N TRP A 90 3.74 -3.68 -4.89
CA TRP A 90 3.54 -2.43 -5.61
C TRP A 90 2.74 -2.62 -6.89
N ILE A 91 3.01 -3.66 -7.67
CA ILE A 91 2.24 -3.97 -8.89
C ILE A 91 0.78 -4.26 -8.53
N MET A 92 0.53 -5.06 -7.50
CA MET A 92 -0.83 -5.37 -7.05
C MET A 92 -1.55 -4.13 -6.54
N ALA A 93 -0.89 -3.28 -5.74
CA ALA A 93 -1.48 -2.04 -5.26
C ALA A 93 -1.79 -1.07 -6.42
N CYS A 94 -0.89 -0.91 -7.38
CA CYS A 94 -1.13 -0.11 -8.58
C CYS A 94 -2.27 -0.69 -9.43
N SER A 95 -2.40 -2.01 -9.52
CA SER A 95 -3.49 -2.65 -10.27
C SER A 95 -4.87 -2.34 -9.69
N CYS A 96 -4.97 -2.02 -8.40
CA CYS A 96 -6.21 -1.60 -7.75
C CYS A 96 -6.39 -0.07 -7.76
N ALA A 97 -5.32 0.71 -7.62
CA ALA A 97 -5.37 2.17 -7.50
C ALA A 97 -5.38 2.92 -8.86
N VAL A 98 -4.80 2.36 -9.92
CA VAL A 98 -4.75 3.00 -11.24
C VAL A 98 -6.06 2.89 -12.03
N PRO A 99 -6.82 1.78 -12.03
CA PRO A 99 -8.06 1.68 -12.82
C PRO A 99 -9.06 2.83 -12.59
N PRO A 100 -9.33 3.27 -11.34
CA PRO A 100 -10.24 4.39 -11.09
C PRO A 100 -9.74 5.72 -11.68
N LEU A 101 -8.43 5.91 -11.85
CA LEU A 101 -7.85 7.09 -12.51
C LEU A 101 -8.02 7.05 -14.03
N VAL A 102 -7.97 5.87 -14.65
CA VAL A 102 -8.13 5.69 -16.11
C VAL A 102 -9.58 5.48 -16.54
N GLY A 103 -10.54 5.66 -15.61
CA GLY A 103 -11.97 5.62 -15.88
C GLY A 103 -12.65 4.27 -15.66
N TRP A 104 -11.92 3.26 -15.15
CA TRP A 104 -12.50 2.00 -14.71
C TRP A 104 -12.75 2.04 -13.20
N SER A 105 -14.02 2.25 -12.79
CA SER A 105 -14.42 2.70 -11.44
C SER A 105 -14.14 4.20 -11.20
N ARG A 106 -14.55 4.74 -10.04
CA ARG A 106 -14.42 6.17 -9.70
C ARG A 106 -14.14 6.38 -8.21
N TYR A 107 -13.29 7.36 -7.90
CA TYR A 107 -13.18 7.96 -6.57
C TYR A 107 -14.33 8.95 -6.37
N ILE A 108 -15.06 8.82 -5.26
CA ILE A 108 -16.28 9.58 -4.92
C ILE A 108 -16.07 10.25 -3.57
#